data_AF-A0A519KL34-F1
#
_entry.id   AF-A0A519KL34-F1
#
_cell.length_a   1.000
_cell.length_b   1.000
_cell.length_c   1.000
_cell.angle_alpha   90.00
_cell.angle_beta   90.00
_cell.angle_gamma   90.00
#
_symmetry.space_group_name_H-M   'P 1'
#
loop_
_entity.id
_entity.type
_entity.pdbx_description
1 polymer ?
#
loop_
_entity_poly.entity_id
_entity_poly.type
_entity_poly.pdbx_seq_one_letter_code
_entity_poly.pdbx_strand_id
1 'polypeptide(L)'
;IDALNPNNIPGRLTVIGRFGHDKVGERLPRLMAAVKAHGKKVIWSIDPMHGNTLKAENGYKTRPFDRILGEVRSFIDVAEAEGVHPGGVHLEMTGQNVTECLGGAQAVTEDDLSSRYHTHCDPRLNADQALELAFLVAERLKAGRLKRQEAA
;
A
#
# COMPACT_ATOMS: atom_id res chain seq x y z
N ILE A 1 9.74 -18.80 0.53
CA ILE A 1 10.97 -18.01 0.80
C ILE A 1 12.21 -18.83 0.48
N ASP A 2 12.32 -20.06 0.98
CA ASP A 2 13.52 -20.91 0.80
C ASP A 2 13.91 -21.14 -0.66
N ALA A 3 12.93 -21.30 -1.55
CA ALA A 3 13.20 -21.43 -2.98
C ALA A 3 13.78 -20.15 -3.62
N LEU A 4 13.39 -18.96 -3.14
CA LEU A 4 13.72 -17.68 -3.77
C LEU A 4 14.89 -16.94 -3.08
N ASN A 5 15.14 -17.24 -1.80
CA ASN A 5 16.25 -16.71 -1.02
C ASN A 5 16.87 -17.81 -0.13
N PRO A 6 17.43 -18.89 -0.72
CA PRO A 6 17.94 -20.03 0.03
C PRO A 6 19.09 -19.66 0.98
N ASN A 7 19.90 -18.67 0.59
CA ASN A 7 21.04 -18.19 1.37
C ASN A 7 20.67 -17.09 2.37
N ASN A 8 19.36 -16.79 2.53
CA ASN A 8 18.83 -15.79 3.46
C ASN A 8 19.51 -14.40 3.37
N ILE A 9 19.88 -13.98 2.17
CA ILE A 9 20.59 -12.71 1.92
C ILE A 9 19.61 -11.56 2.19
N PRO A 10 19.89 -10.65 3.15
CA PRO A 10 19.03 -9.49 3.39
C PRO A 10 18.83 -8.66 2.12
N GLY A 11 17.60 -8.23 1.87
CA GLY A 11 17.25 -7.41 0.69
C GLY A 11 17.09 -8.18 -0.63
N ARG A 12 17.45 -9.48 -0.70
CA ARG A 12 17.29 -10.29 -1.92
C ARG A 12 15.83 -10.53 -2.31
N LEU A 13 14.95 -10.73 -1.33
CA LEU A 13 13.54 -11.04 -1.55
C LEU A 13 12.66 -9.96 -0.94
N THR A 14 11.79 -9.39 -1.77
CA THR A 14 10.70 -8.51 -1.35
C THR A 14 9.39 -9.30 -1.38
N VAL A 15 8.68 -9.32 -0.26
CA VAL A 15 7.33 -9.87 -0.16
C VAL A 15 6.36 -8.70 -0.25
N ILE A 16 5.58 -8.67 -1.33
CA ILE A 16 4.62 -7.59 -1.61
C ILE A 16 3.23 -8.10 -1.26
N GLY A 17 2.67 -7.61 -0.15
CA GLY A 17 1.30 -7.90 0.27
C GLY A 17 0.28 -7.09 -0.54
N ARG A 18 -0.88 -7.65 -0.85
CA ARG A 18 -2.02 -6.98 -1.50
C ARG A 18 -3.31 -7.63 -1.04
N PHE A 19 -3.79 -7.23 0.13
CA PHE A 19 -4.87 -7.92 0.82
C PHE A 19 -6.21 -7.21 0.64
N GLY A 20 -6.19 -5.90 0.43
CA GLY A 20 -7.34 -5.02 0.62
C GLY A 20 -7.37 -4.45 2.03
N HIS A 21 -7.87 -3.22 2.15
CA HIS A 21 -7.97 -2.48 3.41
C HIS A 21 -8.74 -3.23 4.51
N ASP A 22 -9.68 -4.09 4.12
CA ASP A 22 -10.56 -4.87 5.00
C ASP A 22 -9.90 -6.15 5.53
N LYS A 23 -8.84 -6.64 4.89
CA LYS A 23 -8.23 -7.95 5.16
C LYS A 23 -6.79 -7.88 5.64
N VAL A 24 -6.09 -6.79 5.36
CA VAL A 24 -4.67 -6.63 5.71
C VAL A 24 -4.42 -6.81 7.21
N GLY A 25 -5.28 -6.24 8.07
CA GLY A 25 -5.15 -6.31 9.52
C GLY A 25 -5.31 -7.73 10.09
N GLU A 26 -6.10 -8.58 9.43
CA GLU A 26 -6.30 -9.97 9.86
C GLU A 26 -5.21 -10.91 9.32
N ARG A 27 -4.81 -10.72 8.06
CA ARG A 27 -4.00 -11.69 7.32
C ARG A 27 -2.50 -11.47 7.45
N LEU A 28 -2.07 -10.22 7.41
CA LEU A 28 -0.65 -9.87 7.39
C LEU A 28 0.11 -10.24 8.68
N PRO A 29 -0.44 -10.06 9.91
CA PRO A 29 0.30 -10.36 11.13
C PRO A 29 0.81 -11.79 11.18
N ARG A 30 -0.04 -12.76 10.81
CA ARG A 30 0.31 -14.20 10.80
C ARG A 30 1.48 -14.51 9.87
N LEU A 31 1.57 -13.82 8.73
CA LEU A 31 2.67 -14.00 7.78
C LEU A 31 3.97 -13.40 8.32
N MET A 32 3.91 -12.19 8.87
CA MET A 32 5.07 -11.53 9.48
C MET A 32 5.62 -12.33 10.67
N ALA A 33 4.75 -12.80 11.56
CA ALA A 33 5.11 -13.63 12.70
C ALA A 33 5.81 -14.92 12.27
N ALA A 34 5.28 -15.63 11.26
CA ALA A 34 5.90 -16.85 10.74
C ALA A 34 7.28 -16.58 10.13
N VAL A 35 7.41 -15.56 9.27
CA VAL A 35 8.70 -15.21 8.64
C VAL A 35 9.75 -14.83 9.69
N LYS A 36 9.34 -14.09 10.73
CA LYS A 36 10.19 -13.71 11.86
C LYS A 36 10.62 -14.93 12.68
N ALA A 37 9.68 -15.82 13.02
CA ALA A 37 9.96 -17.06 13.76
C ALA A 37 10.94 -17.98 13.01
N HIS A 38 10.88 -17.99 11.68
CA HIS A 38 11.83 -18.73 10.82
C HIS A 38 13.14 -17.98 10.53
N GLY A 39 13.36 -16.81 11.14
CA GLY A 39 14.60 -16.03 10.99
C GLY A 39 14.86 -15.53 9.56
N LYS A 40 13.83 -15.45 8.71
CA LYS A 40 13.97 -15.09 7.30
C LYS A 40 14.11 -13.58 7.13
N LYS A 41 15.05 -13.17 6.26
CA LYS A 41 15.35 -11.77 5.95
C LYS A 41 14.70 -11.41 4.62
N VAL A 42 13.62 -10.65 4.68
CA VAL A 42 12.87 -10.15 3.52
C VAL A 42 12.59 -8.67 3.69
N ILE A 43 12.37 -7.98 2.56
CA ILE A 43 11.75 -6.65 2.56
C ILE A 43 10.24 -6.85 2.55
N TRP A 44 9.53 -6.22 3.47
CA TRP A 44 8.07 -6.15 3.43
C TRP A 44 7.64 -4.89 2.70
N SER A 45 6.82 -5.07 1.66
CA SER A 45 6.20 -3.97 0.94
C SER A 45 4.69 -4.22 0.86
N ILE A 46 3.92 -3.15 0.77
CA ILE A 46 2.47 -3.24 0.54
C ILE A 46 2.12 -2.66 -0.82
N ASP A 47 1.29 -3.38 -1.55
CA ASP A 47 0.57 -2.90 -2.72
C ASP A 47 -0.89 -2.66 -2.31
N PRO A 48 -1.24 -1.40 -2.01
CA PRO A 48 -2.58 -1.03 -1.59
C PRO A 48 -3.53 -0.84 -2.78
N MET A 49 -3.09 -1.14 -4.01
CA MET A 49 -3.84 -0.82 -5.22
C MET A 49 -4.75 -1.99 -5.58
N HIS A 50 -4.15 -3.16 -5.77
CA HIS A 50 -4.83 -4.28 -6.42
C HIS A 50 -5.83 -5.02 -5.53
N GLY A 51 -5.65 -4.94 -4.20
CA GLY A 51 -6.62 -5.48 -3.24
C GLY A 51 -7.89 -4.63 -3.10
N ASN A 52 -7.88 -3.39 -3.61
CA ASN A 52 -8.95 -2.40 -3.40
C ASN A 52 -9.71 -2.00 -4.67
N THR A 53 -9.51 -2.74 -5.79
CA THR A 53 -10.23 -2.50 -7.04
C THR A 53 -11.71 -2.90 -6.89
N LEU A 54 -12.60 -2.03 -7.33
CA LEU A 54 -14.03 -2.29 -7.48
C LEU A 54 -14.52 -1.84 -8.86
N LYS A 55 -15.77 -2.16 -9.18
CA LYS A 55 -16.46 -1.67 -10.37
C LYS A 55 -17.53 -0.66 -9.96
N ALA A 56 -17.43 0.56 -10.47
CA ALA A 56 -18.39 1.64 -10.28
C ALA A 56 -19.71 1.36 -11.01
N GLU A 57 -20.78 2.10 -10.67
CA GLU A 57 -22.12 1.88 -11.25
C GLU A 57 -22.13 2.17 -12.76
N ASN A 58 -21.32 3.14 -13.18
CA ASN A 58 -21.11 3.48 -14.60
C ASN A 58 -20.23 2.47 -15.37
N GLY A 59 -19.81 1.38 -14.73
CA GLY A 59 -19.10 0.26 -15.35
C GLY A 59 -17.59 0.38 -15.37
N TYR A 60 -17.01 1.51 -14.98
CA TYR A 60 -15.56 1.66 -14.87
C TYR A 60 -15.00 0.87 -13.69
N LYS A 61 -13.82 0.29 -13.86
CA LYS A 61 -13.03 -0.12 -12.71
C LYS A 61 -12.53 1.14 -12.01
N THR A 62 -12.50 1.12 -10.69
CA THR A 62 -11.91 2.21 -9.91
C THR A 62 -11.42 1.70 -8.56
N ARG A 63 -10.74 2.55 -7.81
CA ARG A 63 -10.21 2.27 -6.48
C ARG A 63 -10.52 3.48 -5.60
N PRO A 64 -11.29 3.33 -4.50
CA PRO A 64 -11.48 4.40 -3.55
C PRO A 64 -10.17 4.73 -2.84
N PHE A 65 -9.74 5.99 -2.92
CA PHE A 65 -8.47 6.44 -2.35
C PHE A 65 -8.38 6.18 -0.84
N ASP A 66 -9.48 6.35 -0.09
CA ASP A 66 -9.52 6.04 1.34
C ASP A 66 -9.21 4.57 1.67
N ARG A 67 -9.59 3.64 0.78
CA ARG A 67 -9.24 2.22 0.94
C ARG A 67 -7.75 1.99 0.70
N ILE A 68 -7.19 2.65 -0.32
CA ILE A 68 -5.75 2.62 -0.60
C ILE A 68 -4.97 3.13 0.64
N LEU A 69 -5.35 4.30 1.18
CA LEU A 69 -4.72 4.85 2.38
C LEU A 69 -4.95 3.94 3.60
N GLY A 70 -6.14 3.37 3.75
CA GLY A 70 -6.47 2.45 4.83
C GLY A 70 -5.58 1.21 4.86
N GLU A 71 -5.28 0.62 3.69
CA GLU A 71 -4.36 -0.51 3.60
C GLU A 71 -2.91 -0.12 3.93
N VAL A 72 -2.44 1.04 3.47
CA VAL A 72 -1.09 1.54 3.81
C VAL A 72 -0.96 1.81 5.31
N ARG A 73 -1.96 2.46 5.93
CA ARG A 73 -1.99 2.71 7.38
C ARG A 73 -1.91 1.40 8.16
N SER A 74 -2.79 0.47 7.82
CA SER A 74 -2.87 -0.84 8.49
C SER A 74 -1.58 -1.65 8.31
N PHE A 75 -0.94 -1.59 7.14
CA PHE A 75 0.36 -2.20 6.91
C PHE A 75 1.43 -1.67 7.87
N ILE A 76 1.51 -0.35 8.06
CA ILE A 76 2.46 0.26 8.98
C ILE A 76 2.13 -0.12 10.43
N ASP A 77 0.85 -0.07 10.82
CA ASP A 77 0.41 -0.46 12.17
C ASP A 77 0.75 -1.93 12.49
N VAL A 78 0.47 -2.84 11.55
CA VAL A 78 0.80 -4.27 11.69
C VAL A 78 2.31 -4.48 11.75
N ALA A 79 3.09 -3.82 10.88
CA ALA A 79 4.54 -3.94 10.88
C ALA A 79 5.13 -3.50 12.23
N GLU A 80 4.67 -2.35 12.76
CA GLU A 80 5.09 -1.86 14.07
C GLU A 80 4.71 -2.82 15.20
N ALA A 81 3.47 -3.33 15.22
CA ALA A 81 3.00 -4.29 16.23
C ALA A 81 3.78 -5.60 16.21
N GLU A 82 4.15 -6.11 15.04
CA GLU A 82 4.94 -7.33 14.87
C GLU A 82 6.46 -7.10 15.07
N GLY A 83 6.88 -5.86 15.30
CA GLY A 83 8.30 -5.48 15.40
C GLY A 83 9.07 -5.77 14.12
N VAL A 84 8.44 -5.52 12.97
CA VAL A 84 8.96 -5.68 11.62
C VAL A 84 9.10 -4.29 10.97
N HIS A 85 10.11 -4.11 10.12
CA HIS A 85 10.28 -2.84 9.41
C HIS A 85 9.29 -2.73 8.23
N PRO A 86 8.45 -1.68 8.14
CA PRO A 86 7.62 -1.41 6.97
C PRO A 86 8.51 -0.89 5.83
N GLY A 87 8.98 -1.80 4.97
CA GLY A 87 10.08 -1.57 4.04
C GLY A 87 9.73 -0.87 2.73
N GLY A 88 8.44 -0.71 2.38
CA GLY A 88 8.06 0.02 1.18
C GLY A 88 6.59 -0.01 0.84
N VAL A 89 6.23 0.77 -0.20
CA VAL A 89 4.90 0.79 -0.82
C VAL A 89 5.09 0.61 -2.33
N HIS A 90 4.22 -0.17 -2.97
CA HIS A 90 4.22 -0.45 -4.41
C HIS A 90 2.93 0.10 -5.02
N LEU A 91 3.03 1.10 -5.89
CA LEU A 91 1.90 1.87 -6.40
C LEU A 91 1.81 1.83 -7.92
N GLU A 92 0.58 1.94 -8.42
CA GLU A 92 0.30 2.28 -9.81
C GLU A 92 -0.11 3.75 -9.86
N MET A 93 0.71 4.59 -10.50
CA MET A 93 0.50 6.04 -10.52
C MET A 93 0.88 6.63 -11.89
N THR A 94 0.42 7.85 -12.14
CA THR A 94 0.82 8.65 -13.29
C THR A 94 0.94 10.12 -12.90
N GLY A 95 1.87 10.84 -13.53
CA GLY A 95 1.99 12.30 -13.38
C GLY A 95 0.92 13.08 -14.15
N GLN A 96 0.06 12.39 -14.88
CA GLN A 96 -1.05 13.00 -15.63
C GLN A 96 -2.23 13.31 -14.69
N ASN A 97 -2.96 14.38 -15.00
CA ASN A 97 -4.19 14.72 -14.30
C ASN A 97 -5.36 13.86 -14.82
N VAL A 98 -5.42 12.62 -14.33
CA VAL A 98 -6.43 11.59 -14.66
C VAL A 98 -7.46 11.45 -13.54
N THR A 99 -8.64 10.92 -13.87
CA THR A 99 -9.74 10.64 -12.96
C THR A 99 -9.99 9.13 -12.87
N GLU A 100 -8.96 8.36 -12.51
CA GLU A 100 -9.02 6.90 -12.51
C GLU A 100 -9.40 6.31 -11.14
N CYS A 101 -8.92 6.91 -10.04
CA CYS A 101 -9.26 6.54 -8.66
C CYS A 101 -10.19 7.57 -8.02
N LEU A 102 -11.18 7.12 -7.24
CA LEU A 102 -12.15 7.98 -6.55
C LEU A 102 -11.54 8.67 -5.32
N GLY A 103 -12.05 9.84 -4.97
CA GLY A 103 -11.68 10.59 -3.76
C GLY A 103 -10.33 11.31 -3.86
N GLY A 104 -9.62 11.40 -2.75
CA GLY A 104 -8.45 12.28 -2.58
C GLY A 104 -8.85 13.75 -2.44
N ALA A 105 -7.88 14.64 -2.31
CA ALA A 105 -8.12 16.08 -2.13
C ALA A 105 -8.99 16.74 -3.22
N GLN A 106 -8.98 16.19 -4.45
CA GLN A 106 -9.80 16.67 -5.57
C GLN A 106 -11.24 16.14 -5.55
N ALA A 107 -11.58 15.23 -4.62
CA ALA A 107 -12.89 14.61 -4.47
C ALA A 107 -13.45 13.98 -5.77
N VAL A 108 -12.62 13.23 -6.50
CA VAL A 108 -13.02 12.56 -7.76
C VAL A 108 -14.22 11.66 -7.52
N THR A 109 -15.31 11.90 -8.24
CA THR A 109 -16.57 11.14 -8.16
C THR A 109 -16.67 10.08 -9.26
N GLU A 110 -17.70 9.23 -9.21
CA GLU A 110 -17.93 8.26 -10.28
C GLU A 110 -18.22 8.95 -11.63
N ASP A 111 -18.93 10.07 -11.63
CA ASP A 111 -19.25 10.83 -12.85
C ASP A 111 -17.98 11.36 -13.55
N ASP A 112 -17.00 11.76 -12.74
CA ASP A 112 -15.71 12.27 -13.21
C ASP A 112 -14.86 11.20 -13.89
N LEU A 113 -15.10 9.90 -13.61
CA LEU A 113 -14.30 8.81 -14.17
C LEU A 113 -14.28 8.87 -15.69
N SER A 114 -15.42 9.13 -16.31
CA SER A 114 -15.56 9.17 -17.77
C SER A 114 -14.77 10.30 -18.45
N SER A 115 -14.40 11.35 -17.71
CA SER A 115 -13.74 12.55 -18.23
C SER A 115 -12.31 12.28 -18.71
N ARG A 116 -11.52 11.54 -17.92
CA ARG A 116 -10.08 11.33 -18.16
C ARG A 116 -9.61 9.92 -17.79
N TYR A 117 -10.42 8.92 -18.11
CA TYR A 117 -10.05 7.52 -17.98
C TYR A 117 -9.13 7.10 -19.15
N HIS A 118 -7.82 7.10 -18.94
CA HIS A 118 -6.84 6.88 -20.02
C HIS A 118 -6.10 5.54 -19.92
N THR A 119 -6.51 4.65 -19.02
CA THR A 119 -5.94 3.31 -18.85
C THR A 119 -6.86 2.24 -19.44
N HIS A 120 -6.26 1.25 -20.11
CA HIS A 120 -6.94 0.02 -20.53
C HIS A 120 -6.84 -1.10 -19.49
N CYS A 121 -5.97 -0.92 -18.48
CA CYS A 121 -5.71 -1.90 -17.44
C CYS A 121 -6.43 -1.48 -16.16
N ASP A 122 -5.66 -1.25 -15.11
CA ASP A 122 -6.18 -0.87 -13.81
C ASP A 122 -6.08 0.65 -13.58
N PRO A 123 -6.93 1.22 -12.70
CA PRO A 123 -6.98 2.65 -12.43
C PRO A 123 -5.81 3.11 -11.57
N ARG A 124 -5.08 4.13 -12.03
CA ARG A 124 -3.86 4.65 -11.37
C ARG A 124 -4.17 5.82 -10.44
N LEU A 125 -3.31 6.06 -9.46
CA LEU A 125 -3.31 7.33 -8.74
C LEU A 125 -2.89 8.45 -9.69
N ASN A 126 -3.60 9.58 -9.65
CA ASN A 126 -3.13 10.80 -10.27
C ASN A 126 -2.02 11.47 -9.43
N ALA A 127 -1.44 12.55 -9.94
CA ALA A 127 -0.31 13.23 -9.29
C ALA A 127 -0.65 13.72 -7.87
N ASP A 128 -1.83 14.31 -7.67
CA ASP A 128 -2.25 14.85 -6.37
C ASP A 128 -2.50 13.75 -5.35
N GLN A 129 -3.20 12.69 -5.75
CA GLN A 129 -3.42 11.50 -4.92
C GLN A 129 -2.10 10.82 -4.53
N ALA A 130 -1.16 10.71 -5.47
CA ALA A 130 0.16 10.13 -5.21
C ALA A 130 0.96 10.99 -4.20
N LEU A 131 0.89 12.32 -4.34
CA LEU A 131 1.55 13.25 -3.42
C LEU A 131 0.92 13.21 -2.01
N GLU A 132 -0.40 13.16 -1.93
CA GLU A 132 -1.14 13.05 -0.67
C GLU A 132 -0.76 11.76 0.09
N LEU A 133 -0.70 10.63 -0.63
CA LEU A 133 -0.24 9.36 -0.05
C LEU A 133 1.22 9.46 0.43
N ALA A 134 2.09 10.12 -0.34
CA ALA A 134 3.50 10.30 0.05
C ALA A 134 3.64 11.08 1.37
N PHE A 135 2.85 12.14 1.57
CA PHE A 135 2.83 12.89 2.83
C PHE A 135 2.38 12.02 4.01
N LEU A 136 1.30 11.24 3.86
CA LEU A 136 0.85 10.31 4.90
C LEU A 136 1.97 9.34 5.30
N VAL A 137 2.61 8.70 4.33
CA VAL A 137 3.70 7.76 4.59
C VAL A 137 4.86 8.46 5.29
N ALA A 138 5.24 9.66 4.84
CA ALA A 138 6.31 10.44 5.46
C ALA A 138 6.01 10.78 6.93
N GLU A 139 4.79 11.18 7.26
CA GLU A 139 4.36 11.48 8.64
C GLU A 139 4.46 10.24 9.52
N ARG A 140 3.97 9.09 9.05
CA ARG A 140 4.01 7.82 9.78
C ARG A 140 5.44 7.36 10.03
N LEU A 141 6.30 7.41 9.01
CA LEU A 141 7.71 7.04 9.16
C LEU A 141 8.48 7.97 10.11
N LYS A 142 8.18 9.28 10.07
CA LYS A 142 8.75 10.26 11.01
C LYS A 142 8.33 9.94 12.45
N ALA A 143 7.04 9.72 12.69
CA ALA A 143 6.51 9.39 14.01
C ALA A 143 7.14 8.10 14.57
N GLY A 144 7.22 7.04 13.75
CA GLY A 144 7.86 5.79 14.15
C GLY A 144 9.35 5.94 14.46
N ARG A 145 10.06 6.81 13.73
CA ARG A 145 11.48 7.09 14.00
C ARG A 145 11.68 7.83 15.32
N LEU A 146 10.83 8.80 15.64
CA LEU A 146 10.89 9.55 16.91
C LEU A 146 10.63 8.62 18.11
N LYS A 147 9.58 7.79 18.04
CA LYS A 147 9.29 6.79 19.10
C LYS A 147 10.46 5.84 19.38
N ARG A 148 11.17 5.40 18.33
CA ARG A 148 12.37 4.54 18.48
C ARG A 148 13.56 5.28 19.10
N GLN A 149 13.69 6.59 18.86
CA GLN A 149 14.73 7.41 19.48
C GLN A 149 14.46 7.64 20.97
N GLU A 150 13.20 7.82 21.36
CA GLU A 150 12.81 7.98 22.76
C GLU A 150 12.95 6.70 23.59
N ALA A 151 12.85 5.54 22.94
CA ALA A 151 12.95 4.23 23.59
C ALA A 151 14.39 3.68 23.71
N ALA A 152 15.39 4.36 23.12
CA ALA A 152 16.80 3.94 23.09
C ALA A 152 17.63 4.72 24.12
#